data_AF-A0A7C1SQP1-F1
#
_entry.id   AF-A0A7C1SQP1-F1
#
_cell.length_a   1.000
_cell.length_b   1.000
_cell.length_c   1.000
_cell.angle_alpha   90.00
_cell.angle_beta   90.00
_cell.angle_gamma   90.00
#
_symmetry.space_group_name_H-M   'P 1'
#
loop_
_entity.id
_entity.type
_entity.pdbx_description
1 polymer ?
#
loop_
_entity_poly.entity_id
_entity_poly.type
_entity_poly.pdbx_seq_one_letter_code
_entity_poly.pdbx_strand_id
1 'polypeptide(L)' 'MKKNEKQNILYWIKCWEEAGPLLEKLRGAELRKISTMQALINLSGAYESCRLHFKPKPDSGLVEQQKWFKKLKT' A
#
# COMPACT_ATOMS: atom_id res chain seq x y z
N MET A 1 32.53 10.51 9.72
CA MET A 1 31.74 9.27 9.65
C MET A 1 32.47 8.17 10.39
N LYS A 2 31.84 7.47 11.33
CA LYS A 2 32.51 6.38 12.06
C LYS A 2 32.82 5.25 11.07
N LYS A 3 33.97 4.57 11.23
CA LYS A 3 34.43 3.51 10.31
C LYS A 3 33.36 2.42 10.08
N ASN A 4 32.56 2.13 11.12
CA ASN A 4 31.45 1.18 11.07
C ASN A 4 30.27 1.64 10.19
N GLU A 5 29.93 2.93 10.21
CA GLU A 5 28.88 3.49 9.36
C GLU A 5 29.26 3.40 7.88
N LYS A 6 30.56 3.64 7.58
CA LYS A 6 31.07 3.51 6.21
C LYS A 6 30.96 2.07 5.71
N GLN A 7 31.31 1.11 6.55
CA GLN A 7 31.22 -0.31 6.21
C GLN A 7 29.77 -0.74 5.95
N ASN A 8 28.83 -0.29 6.78
CA ASN A 8 27.41 -0.57 6.61
C ASN A 8 26.83 0.03 5.34
N ILE A 9 27.20 1.26 5.00
CA ILE A 9 26.75 1.91 3.77
C ILE A 9 27.26 1.13 2.55
N LEU A 10 28.55 0.76 2.53
CA LEU A 10 29.12 -0.03 1.44
C LEU A 10 28.46 -1.41 1.30
N TYR A 11 28.14 -2.06 2.41
CA TYR A 11 27.40 -3.31 2.42
C TYR A 11 26.02 -3.16 1.76
N TRP A 12 25.25 -2.15 2.17
CA TRP A 12 23.92 -1.91 1.61
C TRP A 12 23.96 -1.50 0.15
N ILE A 13 24.95 -0.71 -0.28
CA ILE A 13 25.16 -0.37 -1.70
C ILE A 13 25.30 -1.66 -2.51
N LYS A 14 26.19 -2.55 -2.08
CA LYS A 14 26.41 -3.83 -2.77
C LYS A 14 25.15 -4.69 -2.80
N CYS A 15 24.42 -4.77 -1.69
CA CYS A 15 23.14 -5.48 -1.64
C CYS A 15 22.14 -4.93 -2.65
N TRP A 16 22.05 -3.60 -2.81
CA TRP A 16 21.16 -2.97 -3.79
C TRP A 16 21.61 -3.16 -5.23
N GLU A 17 22.93 -3.14 -5.50
CA GLU A 17 23.49 -3.45 -6.82
C GLU A 17 23.12 -4.88 -7.27
N GLU A 18 23.13 -5.84 -6.35
CA GLU A 18 22.75 -7.23 -6.62
C GLU A 18 21.23 -7.41 -6.69
N ALA A 19 20.49 -6.81 -5.75
CA ALA A 19 19.03 -6.97 -5.66
C ALA A 19 18.28 -6.25 -6.78
N GLY A 20 18.76 -5.08 -7.23
CA GLY A 20 18.07 -4.25 -8.24
C GLY A 20 17.69 -5.02 -9.51
N PRO A 21 18.65 -5.65 -10.22
CA PRO A 21 18.35 -6.44 -11.42
C PRO A 21 17.41 -7.63 -11.17
N LEU A 22 17.51 -8.28 -10.00
CA LEU A 22 16.65 -9.40 -9.63
C LEU A 22 15.20 -8.94 -9.39
N LEU A 23 15.03 -7.83 -8.69
CA LEU A 23 13.72 -7.21 -8.47
C LEU A 23 13.10 -6.76 -9.79
N GLU A 24 13.89 -6.22 -10.71
CA GLU A 24 13.39 -5.80 -12.02
C GLU A 24 12.94 -6.99 -12.88
N LYS A 25 13.68 -8.10 -12.83
CA LYS A 25 13.28 -9.36 -13.48
C LYS A 25 11.98 -9.90 -12.87
N LEU A 26 11.86 -9.87 -11.55
CA LEU A 26 10.65 -10.30 -10.84
C LEU A 26 9.45 -9.42 -11.22
N ARG A 27 9.62 -8.10 -11.18
CA ARG A 27 8.60 -7.12 -11.59
C ARG A 27 8.10 -7.39 -13.01
N GLY A 28 9.00 -7.60 -13.96
CA GLY A 28 8.63 -7.93 -15.33
C GLY A 28 7.87 -9.26 -15.45
N ALA A 29 8.25 -10.27 -14.66
CA ALA A 29 7.55 -11.55 -14.63
C ALA A 29 6.15 -11.44 -14.01
N GLU A 30 5.98 -10.62 -12.98
CA GLU A 30 4.70 -10.35 -12.34
C GLU A 30 3.78 -9.54 -13.25
N LEU A 31 4.27 -8.48 -13.91
CA LEU A 31 3.50 -7.71 -14.87
C LEU A 31 2.93 -8.55 -16.02
N ARG A 32 3.70 -9.54 -16.50
CA ARG A 32 3.20 -10.48 -17.52
C ARG A 32 2.12 -11.43 -17.01
N LYS A 33 2.07 -11.67 -15.69
CA LYS A 33 1.07 -12.52 -15.03
C LYS A 33 -0.15 -11.74 -14.55
N ILE A 34 -0.03 -10.42 -14.37
CA ILE A 34 -1.13 -9.57 -13.96
C ILE A 34 -2.20 -9.60 -15.05
N SER A 35 -3.35 -10.18 -14.71
CA SER A 35 -4.55 -10.15 -15.54
C SER A 35 -5.49 -9.10 -14.96
N THR A 36 -5.69 -8.00 -15.69
CA THR A 36 -6.66 -6.96 -15.33
C THR A 36 -8.05 -7.56 -15.12
N MET A 37 -8.44 -8.53 -15.97
CA MET A 37 -9.71 -9.24 -15.82
C MET A 37 -9.79 -10.02 -14.52
N GLN A 38 -8.72 -10.74 -14.13
CA GLN A 38 -8.71 -11.46 -12.85
C GLN A 38 -8.75 -10.50 -11.66
N ALA A 39 -8.06 -9.36 -11.74
CA ALA A 39 -8.10 -8.33 -10.71
C ALA A 39 -9.51 -7.76 -10.54
N LEU A 40 -10.22 -7.50 -11.65
CA LEU A 40 -11.61 -7.04 -11.63
C LEU A 40 -12.56 -8.11 -11.07
N ILE A 41 -12.38 -9.38 -11.43
CA ILE A 41 -13.17 -10.50 -10.86
C ILE A 41 -12.94 -10.60 -9.35
N ASN A 42 -11.70 -10.47 -8.90
CA ASN A 42 -11.38 -10.51 -7.47
C ASN A 42 -11.97 -9.31 -6.71
N LEU A 43 -12.07 -8.15 -7.35
CA LEU A 43 -12.60 -6.92 -6.75
C LEU A 43 -14.13 -6.81 -6.83
N SER A 44 -14.76 -7.47 -7.80
CA SER A 44 -16.21 -7.35 -8.05
C SER A 44 -17.04 -7.79 -6.84
N GLY A 45 -16.60 -8.80 -6.10
CA GLY A 45 -17.26 -9.25 -4.88
C GLY A 45 -17.30 -8.16 -3.79
N ALA A 46 -16.25 -7.34 -3.66
CA ALA A 46 -16.24 -6.23 -2.71
C ALA A 46 -17.24 -5.13 -3.12
N TYR A 47 -17.31 -4.84 -4.41
CA TYR A 47 -18.30 -3.90 -4.95
C TYR A 47 -19.74 -4.41 -4.73
N GLU A 48 -20.03 -5.66 -5.10
CA GLU A 48 -21.36 -6.24 -4.92
C GLU A 48 -21.77 -6.35 -3.45
N SER A 49 -20.83 -6.72 -2.57
CA SER A 49 -21.07 -6.71 -1.13
C SER A 49 -21.44 -5.32 -0.62
N CYS A 50 -20.69 -4.27 -1.00
CA CYS A 50 -21.04 -2.90 -0.67
C CYS A 50 -22.42 -2.52 -1.24
N ARG A 51 -22.70 -2.82 -2.51
CA ARG A 51 -23.99 -2.50 -3.15
C ARG A 51 -25.17 -3.16 -2.42
N LEU A 52 -25.01 -4.40 -1.96
CA LEU A 52 -26.08 -5.19 -1.33
C LEU A 52 -26.24 -4.93 0.17
N HIS A 53 -25.16 -4.63 0.88
CA HIS A 53 -25.13 -4.64 2.34
C HIS A 53 -24.82 -3.29 2.97
N PHE A 54 -24.28 -2.34 2.21
CA PHE A 54 -23.97 -1.02 2.75
C PHE A 54 -25.25 -0.25 3.12
N LYS A 55 -25.29 0.24 4.35
CA LYS A 55 -26.29 1.19 4.81
C LYS A 55 -25.63 2.56 4.93
N PRO A 56 -26.07 3.57 4.14
CA PRO A 56 -25.57 4.92 4.29
C PRO A 56 -25.73 5.39 5.73
N LYS A 57 -24.63 5.86 6.31
CA LYS A 57 -24.66 6.48 7.64
C LYS A 57 -25.02 7.96 7.48
N PRO A 58 -25.75 8.53 8.45
CA PRO A 58 -26.05 9.97 8.45
C PRO A 58 -24.78 10.82 8.64
N ASP A 59 -23.71 10.22 9.14
CA ASP A 59 -22.41 10.84 9.29
C ASP A 59 -21.36 10.21 8.37
N SER A 60 -20.45 11.07 7.92
CA SER A 60 -19.23 10.68 7.23
C SER A 60 -18.05 10.70 8.20
N GLY A 61 -16.91 10.14 7.78
CA GLY A 61 -15.66 10.24 8.53
C GLY A 61 -15.27 11.70 8.85
N LEU A 62 -15.65 12.65 7.98
CA LEU A 62 -15.44 14.08 8.21
C LEU A 62 -16.28 14.60 9.38
N VAL A 63 -17.56 14.21 9.46
CA VAL A 63 -18.46 14.60 10.57
C VAL A 63 -17.96 13.99 11.88
N GLU A 64 -17.51 12.74 11.87
CA GLU A 64 -16.88 12.10 13.04
C GLU A 64 -15.61 12.83 13.47
N GLN A 65 -14.73 13.17 12.54
CA GLN A 65 -13.50 13.91 12.83
C GLN A 65 -13.79 15.28 13.46
N GLN A 66 -14.80 16.00 12.98
CA GLN A 66 -15.23 17.27 13.57
C GLN A 66 -15.74 17.12 15.00
N LYS A 67 -16.51 16.05 15.29
CA LYS A 67 -16.94 15.71 16.67
C LYS A 67 -15.73 15.50 17.58
N TRP A 68 -14.69 14.81 17.11
CA TRP A 68 -13.46 14.58 17.87
C TRP A 68 -12.68 15.88 18.11
N PHE A 69 -12.49 16.73 17.10
CA PHE A 69 -11.81 18.00 17.29
C PHE A 69 -12.55 18.94 18.23
N LYS A 70 -13.90 18.91 18.24
CA LYS A 70 -14.67 19.66 19.24
C LYS A 70 -14.37 19.21 20.68
N LYS A 71 -14.14 17.91 20.90
CA LYS A 71 -13.76 17.38 22.22
C LYS A 71 -12.32 17.73 22.62
N LEU A 72 -11.44 17.88 21.64
CA LEU A 72 -10.01 18.18 21.86
C LEU A 72 -9.72 19.68 22.00
N LYS A 73 -10.69 20.57 21.71
CA LYS A 73 -10.60 21.99 22.05
C LYS A 73 -10.80 22.17 23.55
N THR A 74 -9.74 21.90 24.30
CA THR A 74 -9.46 22.46 25.63
C THR A 74 -8.35 23.48 25.45
#